data_AF-A0A9C9BYH9-F1
#
_entry.id   AF-A0A9C9BYH9-F1
#
_cell.length_a   1.000
_cell.length_b   1.000
_cell.length_c   1.000
_cell.angle_alpha   90.00
_cell.angle_beta   90.00
_cell.angle_gamma   90.00
#
_symmetry.space_group_name_H-M   'P 1'
#
loop_
_entity.id
_entity.type
_entity.pdbx_description
1 polymer ?
#
loop_
_entity_poly.entity_id
_entity_poly.type
_entity_poly.pdbx_seq_one_letter_code
_entity_poly.pdbx_strand_id
1 'polypeptide(L)'
;MERFFDLVLPPEISTLDLSTIVDENKLLHLHPHWFVDQAERRDNGLFATLRDYATEREFSLGLHLDHSAAQDDPEDSTIFMRVTLFDFNIRELLFFSTGNQTRLRIRYTGESPDDQLEQDILLWTRAIQEYLRLYTATTPRTLFFRLLMNKALLQMNPSQRKISIMLTKITLIELVVILILVMGYAYFIK
;
A
#
# COMPACT_ATOMS: atom_id res chain seq x y z
N MET A 1 -16.63 0.66 18.26
CA MET A 1 -15.66 1.70 18.69
C MET A 1 -15.05 2.32 17.43
N GLU A 2 -14.71 3.61 17.44
CA GLU A 2 -14.09 4.29 16.30
C GLU A 2 -12.80 4.99 16.72
N ARG A 3 -11.77 4.97 15.86
CA ARG A 3 -10.53 5.75 16.04
C ARG A 3 -10.26 6.58 14.80
N PHE A 4 -9.71 7.77 15.02
CA PHE A 4 -9.36 8.73 13.99
C PHE A 4 -7.85 8.92 13.92
N PHE A 5 -7.32 8.93 12.72
CA PHE A 5 -5.91 9.20 12.44
C PHE A 5 -5.81 10.27 11.36
N ASP A 6 -4.99 11.28 11.61
CA ASP A 6 -4.69 12.29 10.60
C ASP A 6 -3.72 11.71 9.56
N LEU A 7 -4.12 11.78 8.29
CA LEU A 7 -3.29 11.38 7.17
C LEU A 7 -2.72 12.63 6.51
N VAL A 8 -1.39 12.71 6.43
CA VAL A 8 -0.70 13.75 5.68
C VAL A 8 -0.74 13.39 4.19
N LEU A 9 -1.89 13.63 3.56
CA LEU A 9 -2.09 13.44 2.14
C LEU A 9 -2.41 14.77 1.46
N PRO A 10 -1.95 15.00 0.22
CA PRO A 10 -2.34 16.16 -0.55
C PRO A 10 -3.85 16.17 -0.80
N PRO A 11 -4.49 17.35 -0.80
CA PRO A 11 -5.95 17.49 -1.02
C PRO A 11 -6.39 16.97 -2.40
N GLU A 12 -5.46 16.98 -3.37
CA GLU A 12 -5.61 16.51 -4.75
C GLU A 12 -6.00 15.03 -4.85
N ILE A 13 -5.93 14.25 -3.77
CA ILE A 13 -6.33 12.84 -3.79
C ILE A 13 -7.82 12.64 -3.99
N SER A 14 -8.62 13.55 -3.45
CA SER A 14 -10.08 13.53 -3.60
C SER A 14 -10.54 13.66 -5.07
N THR A 15 -9.70 14.17 -5.96
CA THR A 15 -10.00 14.33 -7.39
C THR A 15 -9.44 13.20 -8.25
N LEU A 16 -8.65 12.28 -7.67
CA LEU A 16 -8.12 11.13 -8.39
C LEU A 16 -9.20 10.08 -8.62
N ASP A 17 -9.24 9.52 -9.82
CA ASP A 17 -10.07 8.34 -10.11
C ASP A 17 -9.41 7.08 -9.51
N LEU A 18 -9.69 6.84 -8.23
CA LEU A 18 -9.10 5.77 -7.44
C LEU A 18 -9.45 4.37 -7.97
N SER A 19 -10.57 4.23 -8.69
CA SER A 19 -10.99 2.96 -9.29
C SER A 19 -9.98 2.41 -10.31
N THR A 20 -9.20 3.30 -10.93
CA THR A 20 -8.14 2.92 -11.89
C THR A 20 -6.79 2.69 -11.23
N ILE A 21 -6.60 3.22 -10.02
CA ILE A 21 -5.30 3.28 -9.33
C ILE A 21 -5.15 2.09 -8.36
N VAL A 22 -6.20 1.82 -7.58
CA VAL A 22 -6.22 0.84 -6.51
C VAL A 22 -7.36 -0.14 -6.76
N ASP A 23 -7.07 -1.42 -6.58
CA ASP A 23 -8.05 -2.50 -6.55
C ASP A 23 -7.83 -3.33 -5.27
N GLU A 24 -8.78 -4.22 -4.95
CA GLU A 24 -8.72 -5.05 -3.74
C GLU A 24 -7.43 -5.88 -3.66
N ASN A 25 -6.94 -6.37 -4.80
CA ASN A 25 -5.77 -7.22 -4.84
C ASN A 25 -4.48 -6.42 -4.58
N LYS A 26 -4.35 -5.23 -5.18
CA LYS A 26 -3.24 -4.32 -4.91
C LYS A 26 -3.20 -3.90 -3.46
N LEU A 27 -4.36 -3.65 -2.84
CA LEU A 27 -4.44 -3.31 -1.42
C LEU A 27 -3.79 -4.39 -0.54
N LEU A 28 -4.05 -5.67 -0.79
CA LEU A 28 -3.40 -6.77 -0.07
C LEU A 28 -1.87 -6.73 -0.22
N HIS A 29 -1.40 -6.53 -1.44
CA HIS A 29 0.03 -6.52 -1.77
C HIS A 29 0.78 -5.27 -1.30
N LEU A 30 0.06 -4.21 -0.89
CA LEU A 30 0.65 -3.01 -0.31
C LEU A 30 1.15 -3.22 1.11
N HIS A 31 0.64 -4.21 1.84
CA HIS A 31 1.22 -4.54 3.13
C HIS A 31 2.65 -5.08 2.94
N PRO A 32 3.65 -4.58 3.68
CA PRO A 32 5.05 -4.94 3.44
C PRO A 32 5.36 -6.41 3.75
N HIS A 33 4.61 -7.03 4.65
CA HIS A 33 4.90 -8.37 5.16
C HIS A 33 3.87 -9.44 4.77
N TRP A 34 2.73 -9.04 4.18
CA TRP A 34 1.71 -10.03 3.82
C TRP A 34 2.10 -10.75 2.53
N PHE A 35 1.99 -12.06 2.61
CA PHE A 35 2.08 -12.97 1.49
C PHE A 35 0.66 -13.43 1.15
N VAL A 36 0.24 -13.23 -0.10
CA VAL A 36 -1.07 -13.68 -0.58
C VAL A 36 -0.91 -15.09 -1.15
N ASP A 37 -1.40 -16.10 -0.44
CA ASP A 37 -1.31 -17.50 -0.87
C ASP A 37 -2.39 -17.82 -1.92
N GLN A 38 -3.64 -17.52 -1.58
CA GLN A 38 -4.80 -17.72 -2.43
C GLN A 38 -5.73 -16.53 -2.29
N ALA A 39 -6.26 -16.04 -3.41
CA ALA A 39 -7.24 -14.98 -3.43
C ALA A 39 -8.40 -15.36 -4.34
N GLU A 40 -9.60 -15.39 -3.78
CA GLU A 40 -10.84 -15.70 -4.48
C GLU A 40 -11.79 -14.51 -4.40
N ARG A 41 -12.30 -14.07 -5.55
CA ARG A 41 -13.36 -13.08 -5.59
C ARG A 41 -14.70 -13.78 -5.39
N ARG A 42 -15.43 -13.37 -4.36
CA ARG A 42 -16.82 -13.78 -4.08
C ARG A 42 -17.75 -12.58 -4.26
N ASP A 43 -19.06 -12.81 -4.27
CA ASP A 43 -20.05 -11.78 -4.57
C ASP A 43 -19.93 -10.52 -3.69
N ASN A 44 -19.44 -10.67 -2.46
CA ASN A 44 -19.33 -9.58 -1.47
C ASN A 44 -17.91 -8.98 -1.35
N GLY A 45 -16.90 -9.47 -2.08
CA GLY A 45 -15.53 -8.98 -1.96
C GLY A 45 -14.44 -9.98 -2.35
N LEU A 46 -13.19 -9.57 -2.14
CA LEU A 46 -12.01 -10.41 -2.32
C LEU A 46 -11.67 -11.09 -1.00
N PHE A 47 -11.64 -12.42 -0.98
CA PHE A 47 -11.23 -13.21 0.18
C PHE A 47 -9.87 -13.81 -0.11
N ALA A 48 -8.91 -13.53 0.76
CA ALA A 48 -7.55 -14.03 0.61
C ALA A 48 -7.07 -14.75 1.86
N THR A 49 -6.37 -15.86 1.65
CA THR A 49 -5.54 -16.48 2.68
C THR A 49 -4.18 -15.81 2.65
N LEU A 50 -3.80 -15.24 3.78
CA LEU A 50 -2.60 -14.44 3.96
C LEU A 50 -1.68 -15.10 4.96
N ARG A 51 -0.37 -14.97 4.71
CA ARG A 51 0.67 -15.29 5.67
C ARG A 51 1.49 -14.05 5.95
N ASP A 52 1.58 -13.65 7.21
CA ASP A 52 2.49 -12.58 7.61
C ASP A 52 3.90 -13.15 7.79
N TYR A 53 4.85 -12.68 6.98
CA TYR A 53 6.23 -13.13 7.03
C TYR A 53 6.98 -12.66 8.30
N ALA A 54 6.53 -11.57 8.95
CA ALA A 54 7.18 -11.07 10.16
C ALA A 54 6.81 -11.89 11.40
N THR A 55 5.55 -12.31 11.51
CA THR A 55 5.03 -13.08 12.66
C THR A 55 4.85 -14.56 12.36
N GLU A 56 5.03 -14.98 11.11
CA GLU A 56 4.74 -16.32 10.57
C GLU A 56 3.27 -16.76 10.71
N ARG A 57 2.36 -15.84 11.07
CA ARG A 57 0.94 -16.15 11.26
C ARG A 57 0.22 -16.29 9.93
N GLU A 58 -0.60 -17.32 9.83
CA GLU A 58 -1.54 -17.53 8.73
C GLU A 58 -2.94 -17.09 9.16
N PHE A 59 -3.62 -16.33 8.31
CA PHE A 59 -4.96 -15.83 8.57
C PHE A 59 -5.73 -15.62 7.27
N SER A 60 -7.06 -15.54 7.36
CA SER A 60 -7.92 -15.22 6.21
C SER A 60 -8.44 -13.80 6.34
N LEU A 61 -8.45 -13.07 5.23
CA LEU A 61 -8.92 -11.70 5.16
C LEU A 61 -9.88 -11.54 3.98
N GLY A 62 -11.15 -11.32 4.28
CA GLY A 62 -12.11 -10.78 3.32
C GLY A 62 -12.04 -9.25 3.30
N LEU A 63 -11.89 -8.66 2.12
CA LEU A 63 -12.01 -7.21 1.94
C LEU A 63 -12.85 -6.82 0.73
N HIS A 64 -13.53 -5.70 0.84
CA HIS A 64 -14.25 -5.06 -0.26
C HIS A 64 -13.87 -3.59 -0.35
N LEU A 65 -13.59 -3.12 -1.56
CA LEU A 65 -13.21 -1.75 -1.84
C LEU A 65 -14.38 -1.04 -2.50
N ASP A 66 -14.81 0.05 -1.88
CA ASP A 66 -15.81 0.96 -2.44
C ASP A 66 -15.17 2.35 -2.63
N HIS A 67 -15.36 2.90 -3.82
CA HIS A 67 -14.89 4.22 -4.25
C HIS A 67 -16.01 5.26 -4.25
N SER A 68 -17.21 4.90 -3.79
CA SER A 68 -18.35 5.79 -3.77
C SER A 68 -18.04 7.02 -2.92
N ALA A 69 -18.12 8.18 -3.56
CA ALA A 69 -18.05 9.49 -2.91
C ALA A 69 -19.34 9.72 -2.12
N ALA A 70 -19.47 9.04 -0.98
CA ALA A 70 -20.58 9.24 -0.07
C ALA A 70 -20.25 10.41 0.87
N GLN A 71 -21.13 11.40 0.91
CA GLN A 71 -21.14 12.44 1.93
C GLN A 71 -21.71 11.82 3.21
N ASP A 72 -20.83 11.21 4.01
CA ASP A 72 -21.21 10.65 5.31
C ASP A 72 -20.93 11.75 6.35
N ASP A 73 -21.95 12.54 6.65
CA ASP A 73 -21.84 13.78 7.42
C ASP A 73 -21.96 13.54 8.93
N PRO A 74 -21.06 14.16 9.72
CA PRO A 74 -21.50 15.30 10.54
C PRO A 74 -20.66 16.59 10.41
N GLU A 75 -19.57 16.61 9.62
CA GLU A 75 -18.71 17.79 9.40
C GLU A 75 -18.21 17.94 7.94
N ASP A 76 -19.11 17.97 6.96
CA ASP A 76 -18.86 18.24 5.53
C ASP A 76 -17.69 17.42 4.93
N SER A 77 -17.55 16.18 5.40
CA SER A 77 -16.47 15.28 4.99
C SER A 77 -16.85 14.46 3.78
N THR A 78 -15.94 14.38 2.80
CA THR A 78 -16.10 13.55 1.60
C THR A 78 -15.30 12.27 1.74
N ILE A 79 -15.98 11.13 1.81
CA ILE A 79 -15.32 9.81 1.73
C ILE A 79 -14.89 9.60 0.28
N PHE A 80 -13.64 9.22 0.06
CA PHE A 80 -13.15 8.88 -1.28
C PHE A 80 -12.72 7.41 -1.40
N MET A 81 -12.52 6.72 -0.28
CA MET A 81 -12.19 5.30 -0.26
C MET A 81 -12.72 4.65 1.01
N ARG A 82 -13.42 3.53 0.84
CA ARG A 82 -13.91 2.68 1.92
C ARG A 82 -13.40 1.26 1.71
N VAL A 83 -12.70 0.74 2.71
CA VAL A 83 -12.28 -0.67 2.75
C VAL A 83 -13.08 -1.37 3.84
N THR A 84 -14.01 -2.22 3.45
CA THR A 84 -14.76 -3.08 4.38
C THR A 84 -13.99 -4.38 4.58
N LEU A 85 -13.89 -4.83 5.83
CA LEU A 85 -13.16 -6.04 6.24
C LEU A 85 -14.16 -7.01 6.90
N PHE A 86 -14.14 -8.27 6.49
CA PHE A 86 -15.15 -9.26 6.90
C PHE A 86 -14.71 -10.15 8.07
N ASP A 87 -13.43 -10.53 8.14
CA ASP A 87 -12.93 -11.56 9.06
C ASP A 87 -11.92 -11.01 10.09
N PHE A 88 -12.02 -9.73 10.40
CA PHE A 88 -11.13 -9.02 11.32
C PHE A 88 -11.95 -8.28 12.39
N ASN A 89 -11.36 -8.02 13.56
CA ASN A 89 -11.98 -7.15 14.59
C ASN A 89 -12.21 -5.70 14.11
N ILE A 90 -11.82 -5.41 12.86
CA ILE A 90 -12.05 -4.18 12.14
C ILE A 90 -13.15 -4.41 11.13
N ARG A 91 -14.16 -3.56 11.17
CA ARG A 91 -15.28 -3.57 10.23
C ARG A 91 -14.94 -2.80 8.96
N GLU A 92 -14.43 -1.58 9.12
CA GLU A 92 -14.25 -0.64 8.01
C GLU A 92 -13.06 0.31 8.25
N LEU A 93 -12.33 0.59 7.17
CA LEU A 93 -11.37 1.70 7.06
C LEU A 93 -11.97 2.74 6.11
N LEU A 94 -12.22 3.94 6.63
CA LEU A 94 -12.82 5.04 5.89
C LEU A 94 -11.79 6.14 5.70
N PHE A 95 -11.44 6.42 4.45
CA PHE A 95 -10.57 7.52 4.08
C PHE A 95 -11.44 8.67 3.58
N PHE A 96 -11.33 9.81 4.25
CA PHE A 96 -12.15 10.98 3.97
C PHE A 96 -11.32 12.26 3.99
N SER A 97 -11.78 13.25 3.25
CA SER A 97 -11.21 14.59 3.24
C SER A 97 -12.13 15.54 4.01
N THR A 98 -11.56 16.30 4.94
CA THR A 98 -12.22 17.39 5.65
C THR A 98 -11.43 18.67 5.35
N GLY A 99 -11.99 19.52 4.47
CA GLY A 99 -11.28 20.70 3.97
C GLY A 99 -9.97 20.32 3.25
N ASN A 100 -8.83 20.80 3.78
CA ASN A 100 -7.50 20.56 3.21
C ASN A 100 -6.72 19.41 3.88
N GLN A 101 -7.37 18.63 4.74
CA GLN A 101 -6.76 17.54 5.48
C GLN A 101 -7.45 16.23 5.15
N THR A 102 -6.65 15.17 4.96
CA THR A 102 -7.17 13.81 4.81
C THR A 102 -7.11 13.11 6.15
N ARG A 103 -8.12 12.29 6.46
CA ARG A 103 -8.21 11.53 7.70
C ARG A 103 -8.62 10.10 7.41
N LEU A 104 -8.16 9.21 8.28
CA LEU A 104 -8.55 7.81 8.34
C LEU A 104 -9.42 7.60 9.57
N ARG A 105 -10.62 7.02 9.38
CA ARG A 105 -11.48 6.53 10.45
C ARG A 105 -11.49 5.01 10.40
N ILE A 106 -11.08 4.38 11.49
CA ILE A 106 -11.12 2.92 11.65
C ILE A 106 -12.31 2.57 12.55
N ARG A 107 -13.23 1.75 12.03
CA ARG A 107 -14.41 1.27 12.75
C ARG A 107 -14.20 -0.18 13.15
N TYR A 108 -14.32 -0.47 14.44
CA TYR A 108 -14.13 -1.81 15.01
C TYR A 108 -15.46 -2.51 15.29
N THR A 109 -15.49 -3.83 15.12
CA THR A 109 -16.70 -4.68 15.26
C THR A 109 -17.01 -5.02 16.73
N GLY A 110 -16.04 -4.87 17.65
CA GLY A 110 -16.20 -5.27 19.06
C GLY A 110 -15.20 -4.62 20.03
N GLU A 111 -14.60 -5.44 20.91
CA GLU A 111 -13.57 -5.06 21.89
C GLU A 111 -12.33 -4.44 21.21
N SER A 112 -11.57 -3.65 21.98
CA SER A 112 -10.35 -3.01 21.47
C SER A 112 -9.43 -4.05 20.81
N PRO A 113 -8.91 -3.76 19.61
CA PRO A 113 -7.99 -4.68 18.94
C PRO A 113 -6.77 -4.94 19.82
N ASP A 114 -6.17 -6.11 19.65
CA ASP A 114 -4.83 -6.39 20.19
C ASP A 114 -3.85 -5.32 19.66
N ASP A 115 -2.91 -4.86 20.50
CA ASP A 115 -1.97 -3.80 20.18
C ASP A 115 -1.15 -4.13 18.92
N GLN A 116 -0.86 -5.43 18.69
CA GLN A 116 -0.19 -5.90 17.48
C GLN A 116 -1.04 -5.68 16.22
N LEU A 117 -2.33 -6.00 16.30
CA LEU A 117 -3.27 -5.87 15.19
C LEU A 117 -3.42 -4.41 14.75
N GLU A 118 -3.48 -3.50 15.73
CA GLU A 118 -3.55 -2.07 15.47
C GLU A 118 -2.27 -1.57 14.78
N GLN A 119 -1.09 -2.02 15.24
CA GLN A 119 0.17 -1.67 14.60
C GLN A 119 0.26 -2.16 13.15
N ASP A 120 -0.16 -3.39 12.87
CA ASP A 120 -0.16 -3.96 11.53
C ASP A 120 -1.07 -3.19 10.58
N ILE A 121 -2.25 -2.78 11.06
CA ILE A 121 -3.21 -2.01 10.27
C ILE A 121 -2.72 -0.57 10.06
N LEU A 122 -2.06 0.02 11.05
CA LEU A 122 -1.40 1.32 10.89
C LEU A 122 -0.25 1.25 9.88
N LEU A 123 0.52 0.16 9.88
CA LEU A 123 1.56 -0.10 8.90
C LEU A 123 0.94 -0.23 7.49
N TRP A 124 -0.16 -0.97 7.37
CA TRP A 124 -0.89 -1.15 6.12
C TRP A 124 -1.42 0.16 5.57
N THR A 125 -2.12 0.92 6.40
CA THR A 125 -2.74 2.20 6.01
C THR A 125 -1.70 3.24 5.65
N ARG A 126 -0.54 3.25 6.31
CA ARG A 126 0.61 4.08 5.93
C ARG A 126 1.19 3.66 4.57
N ALA A 127 1.26 2.38 4.26
CA ALA A 127 1.70 1.91 2.95
C ALA A 127 0.72 2.32 1.83
N ILE A 128 -0.58 2.21 2.09
CA ILE A 128 -1.64 2.71 1.19
C ILE A 128 -1.49 4.22 0.98
N GLN A 129 -1.29 4.97 2.06
CA GLN A 129 -1.08 6.41 2.01
C GLN A 129 0.11 6.79 1.12
N GLU A 130 1.27 6.18 1.33
CA GLU A 130 2.47 6.50 0.57
C GLU A 130 2.32 6.09 -0.91
N TYR A 131 1.62 4.99 -1.19
CA TYR A 131 1.29 4.60 -2.55
C TYR A 131 0.41 5.64 -3.25
N LEU A 132 -0.66 6.11 -2.61
CA LEU A 132 -1.53 7.15 -3.17
C LEU A 132 -0.77 8.47 -3.38
N ARG A 133 0.16 8.81 -2.49
CA ARG A 133 1.02 10.00 -2.63
C ARG A 133 1.91 9.97 -3.87
N LEU A 134 2.32 8.77 -4.35
CA LEU A 134 3.03 8.66 -5.63
C LEU A 134 2.16 9.04 -6.84
N TYR A 135 0.83 9.03 -6.68
CA TYR A 135 -0.11 9.39 -7.73
C TYR A 135 -0.40 10.88 -7.84
N THR A 136 -0.25 11.64 -6.74
CA THR A 136 -0.43 13.10 -6.74
C THR A 136 0.78 13.85 -7.29
N ALA A 137 2.00 13.37 -7.02
CA ALA A 137 3.21 14.04 -7.48
C ALA A 137 3.62 13.64 -8.91
N THR A 138 3.84 14.62 -9.78
CA THR A 138 4.21 14.44 -11.21
C THR A 138 5.71 14.63 -11.48
N THR A 139 6.57 14.23 -10.55
CA THR A 139 8.02 14.27 -10.75
C THR A 139 8.52 13.06 -11.54
N PRO A 140 9.64 13.16 -12.29
CA PRO A 140 10.20 12.00 -13.02
C PRO A 140 10.55 10.84 -12.08
N ARG A 141 10.98 11.15 -10.85
CA ARG A 141 11.21 10.17 -9.79
C ARG A 141 9.92 9.40 -9.45
N THR A 142 8.81 10.11 -9.22
CA THR A 142 7.54 9.48 -8.81
C THR A 142 6.93 8.65 -9.94
N LEU A 143 7.12 9.03 -11.20
CA LEU A 143 6.75 8.20 -12.35
C LEU A 143 7.55 6.89 -12.42
N PHE A 144 8.86 6.95 -12.21
CA PHE A 144 9.70 5.74 -12.13
C PHE A 144 9.25 4.82 -11.00
N PHE A 145 9.04 5.36 -9.79
CA PHE A 145 8.56 4.57 -8.66
C PHE A 145 7.17 3.99 -8.88
N ARG A 146 6.26 4.72 -9.54
CA ARG A 146 4.94 4.21 -9.91
C ARG A 146 5.05 3.00 -10.84
N LEU A 147 5.92 3.07 -11.85
CA LEU A 147 6.16 1.98 -12.77
C LEU A 147 6.77 0.77 -12.04
N LEU A 148 7.77 1.00 -11.19
CA LEU A 148 8.42 -0.04 -10.39
C LEU A 148 7.42 -0.72 -9.44
N MET A 149 6.58 0.06 -8.75
CA MET A 149 5.56 -0.46 -7.84
C MET A 149 4.54 -1.34 -8.56
N ASN A 150 3.97 -0.83 -9.66
CA ASN A 150 2.91 -1.53 -10.38
C ASN A 150 3.41 -2.79 -11.11
N LYS A 151 4.62 -2.75 -11.68
CA LYS A 151 5.15 -3.86 -12.47
C LYS A 151 5.96 -4.87 -11.66
N ALA A 152 6.72 -4.43 -10.67
CA ALA A 152 7.60 -5.30 -9.91
C ALA A 152 7.07 -5.54 -8.50
N LEU A 153 6.90 -4.48 -7.71
CA LEU A 153 6.68 -4.66 -6.27
C LEU A 153 5.33 -5.33 -5.96
N LEU A 154 4.24 -4.85 -6.57
CA LEU A 154 2.90 -5.38 -6.32
C LEU A 154 2.64 -6.75 -6.97
N GLN A 155 3.49 -7.16 -7.92
CA GLN A 155 3.40 -8.49 -8.55
C GLN A 155 4.29 -9.54 -7.88
N MET A 156 5.20 -9.11 -7.00
CA MET A 156 6.19 -9.97 -6.36
C MET A 156 5.83 -10.22 -4.90
N ASN A 157 6.03 -11.47 -4.49
CA ASN A 157 5.93 -11.87 -3.09
C ASN A 157 7.05 -11.23 -2.23
N PRO A 158 6.88 -11.02 -0.92
CA PRO A 158 7.88 -10.42 -0.04
C PRO A 158 9.28 -11.08 -0.14
N SER A 159 9.34 -12.40 -0.28
CA SER A 159 10.60 -13.15 -0.50
C SER A 159 11.27 -12.77 -1.83
N GLN A 160 10.50 -12.69 -2.92
CA GLN A 160 10.97 -12.27 -4.24
C GLN A 160 11.41 -10.80 -4.25
N ARG A 161 10.71 -9.91 -3.54
CA ARG A 161 11.11 -8.50 -3.37
C ARG A 161 12.48 -8.41 -2.71
N LYS A 162 12.73 -9.18 -1.64
CA LYS A 162 14.02 -9.19 -0.94
C LYS A 162 15.16 -9.68 -1.83
N ILE A 163 14.92 -10.75 -2.62
CA ILE A 163 15.89 -11.28 -3.58
C ILE A 163 16.15 -10.27 -4.70
N SER A 164 15.10 -9.66 -5.27
CA SER A 164 15.22 -8.66 -6.33
C SER A 164 16.00 -7.41 -5.89
N ILE A 165 15.78 -6.93 -4.66
CA ILE A 165 16.53 -5.81 -4.09
C ILE A 165 18.00 -6.21 -3.89
N MET A 166 18.27 -7.42 -3.41
CA MET A 166 19.63 -7.93 -3.25
C MET A 166 20.34 -8.02 -4.59
N LEU A 167 19.69 -8.58 -5.62
CA LEU A 167 20.26 -8.72 -6.95
C LEU A 167 20.50 -7.36 -7.61
N THR A 168 19.55 -6.43 -7.51
CA THR A 168 19.72 -5.04 -7.99
C THR A 168 20.92 -4.35 -7.33
N LYS A 169 21.10 -4.51 -6.02
CA LYS A 169 22.27 -3.95 -5.31
C LYS A 169 23.58 -4.51 -5.85
N ILE A 170 23.64 -5.82 -6.10
CA ILE A 170 24.82 -6.49 -6.68
C ILE A 170 25.08 -5.97 -8.10
N THR A 171 24.06 -5.92 -8.96
CA THR A 171 24.19 -5.42 -10.34
C THR A 171 24.64 -3.97 -10.39
N LEU A 172 24.18 -3.13 -9.46
CA LEU A 172 24.63 -1.73 -9.37
C LEU A 172 26.11 -1.63 -9.02
N ILE A 173 26.57 -2.42 -8.04
CA ILE A 173 27.98 -2.48 -7.66
C ILE A 173 28.83 -2.96 -8.84
N GLU A 174 28.38 -4.00 -9.55
CA GLU A 174 29.06 -4.53 -10.72
C GLU A 174 29.20 -3.48 -11.83
N LEU A 175 28.13 -2.71 -12.09
CA LEU A 175 28.14 -1.63 -13.08
C LEU A 175 29.14 -0.52 -12.69
N VAL A 176 29.22 -0.17 -11.40
CA VAL A 176 30.23 0.78 -10.89
C VAL A 176 31.65 0.26 -11.09
N VAL A 177 31.91 -1.03 -10.81
CA VAL A 177 33.23 -1.64 -11.02
C VAL A 177 33.63 -1.61 -12.50
N ILE A 178 32.71 -1.97 -13.40
CA ILE A 178 32.94 -1.88 -14.85
C ILE A 178 33.27 -0.44 -15.25
N LEU A 179 32.55 0.55 -14.72
CA LEU A 179 32.77 1.96 -15.02
C LEU A 179 34.15 2.44 -14.56
N ILE A 180 34.60 2.00 -13.37
CA ILE A 180 35.96 2.28 -12.86
C ILE A 180 37.03 1.63 -13.77
N LEU A 181 36.84 0.38 -14.18
CA LEU A 181 37.77 -0.31 -15.08
C LEU A 181 37.89 0.40 -16.43
N VAL A 182 36.75 0.82 -17.02
CA VAL A 182 36.72 1.56 -18.29
C VAL A 182 37.43 2.90 -18.16
N MET A 183 37.19 3.65 -17.07
CA MET A 183 37.90 4.91 -16.83
C MET A 183 39.40 4.70 -16.62
N GLY A 184 39.79 3.67 -15.85
CA GLY A 184 41.20 3.32 -15.65
C GLY A 184 41.89 2.96 -16.95
N TYR A 185 41.26 2.13 -17.78
CA TYR A 185 41.75 1.77 -19.12
C TYR A 185 41.91 3.00 -20.02
N ALA A 186 40.90 3.87 -20.08
CA ALA A 186 40.93 5.09 -20.88
C ALA A 186 42.01 6.09 -20.41
N TYR A 187 42.29 6.14 -19.11
CA TYR A 187 43.35 6.98 -18.54
C TYR A 187 44.74 6.42 -18.83
N PHE A 188 44.92 5.10 -18.81
CA PHE A 188 46.24 4.46 -18.99
C PHE A 188 46.69 4.36 -20.46
N ILE A 189 45.75 4.41 -21.41
CA ILE A 189 46.02 4.40 -22.85
C ILE A 189 46.26 5.79 -23.44
N LYS A 190 45.85 6.84 -22.71
CA LYS A 190 46.22 8.22 -23.01
C LYS A 190 47.57 8.56 -22.39
#